data_AF-A0A843BPN9-F1
#
_entry.id   AF-A0A843BPN9-F1
#
_cell.length_a   1.000
_cell.length_b   1.000
_cell.length_c   1.000
_cell.angle_alpha   90.00
_cell.angle_beta   90.00
_cell.angle_gamma   90.00
#
_symmetry.space_group_name_H-M   'P 1'
#
loop_
_entity.id
_entity.type
_entity.pdbx_description
1 polymer ?
#
loop_
_entity_poly.entity_id
_entity_poly.type
_entity_poly.pdbx_seq_one_letter_code
_entity_poly.pdbx_strand_id
1 'polypeptide(L)'
;MSQDVVTYKQEIVKTLNEEQVTLMYSDENLSYIVKFLRAGPRTIKELEKDFTKKGITKSDKSIYRYLKNLIEVGLVAKAGKRITSKGAGELQSETIYIRTAKIFLTANLKKKLGSLEEKDVGLFHDTIYSLLAGKFKDKIKADKGVEKLINTLETKKQDLVKEIFGSANEESMEKISNLDWGLIEYLIEYIGWLALSLEYDIVKEIEDCCC
;
A
#
# COMPACT_ATOMS: atom_id res chain seq x y z
N MET A 1 -11.98 0.67 -31.26
CA MET A 1 -10.60 0.25 -30.91
C MET A 1 -10.01 1.28 -29.94
N SER A 2 -9.28 0.83 -28.93
CA SER A 2 -8.54 1.71 -28.00
C SER A 2 -7.08 1.31 -27.96
N GLN A 3 -6.18 2.29 -27.96
CA GLN A 3 -4.73 2.08 -27.86
C GLN A 3 -4.14 3.01 -26.81
N ASP A 4 -3.27 2.45 -25.97
CA ASP A 4 -2.52 3.21 -24.97
C ASP A 4 -1.13 3.55 -25.48
N VAL A 5 -0.80 4.83 -25.40
CA VAL A 5 0.55 5.36 -25.61
C VAL A 5 1.09 5.72 -24.24
N VAL A 6 1.81 4.78 -23.62
CA VAL A 6 2.41 4.94 -22.30
C VAL A 6 3.86 5.41 -22.45
N THR A 7 4.17 6.58 -21.90
CA THR A 7 5.50 7.20 -21.95
C THR A 7 6.21 7.19 -20.60
N TYR A 8 5.53 6.77 -19.53
CA TYR A 8 6.08 6.73 -18.18
C TYR A 8 6.49 5.31 -17.80
N LYS A 9 7.75 5.13 -17.40
CA LYS A 9 8.26 3.88 -16.84
C LYS A 9 8.07 3.88 -15.33
N GLN A 10 7.23 2.97 -14.85
CA GLN A 10 6.95 2.80 -13.43
C GLN A 10 8.17 2.17 -12.71
N GLU A 11 8.51 2.69 -11.53
CA GLU A 11 9.48 2.07 -10.63
C GLU A 11 8.91 0.76 -10.05
N ILE A 12 9.75 -0.21 -9.72
CA ILE A 12 9.24 -1.46 -9.13
C ILE A 12 8.94 -1.24 -7.65
N VAL A 13 9.84 -0.58 -6.92
CA VAL A 13 9.71 -0.27 -5.50
C VAL A 13 10.02 1.20 -5.26
N LYS A 14 9.23 1.82 -4.39
CA LYS A 14 9.48 3.17 -3.86
C LYS A 14 9.19 3.22 -2.37
N THR A 15 10.14 3.70 -1.59
CA THR A 15 9.95 3.98 -0.16
C THR A 15 9.26 5.34 -0.01
N LEU A 16 8.17 5.39 0.75
CA LEU A 16 7.43 6.61 0.99
C LEU A 16 7.97 7.37 2.19
N ASN A 17 8.12 8.69 2.03
CA ASN A 17 8.43 9.60 3.12
C ASN A 17 7.17 9.94 3.95
N GLU A 18 7.33 10.63 5.07
CA GLU A 18 6.22 10.95 5.96
C GLU A 18 5.16 11.83 5.31
N GLU A 19 5.56 12.79 4.47
CA GLU A 19 4.64 13.68 3.76
C GLU A 19 3.73 12.90 2.80
N GLN A 20 4.31 11.99 2.00
CA GLN A 20 3.59 11.11 1.08
C GLN A 20 2.61 10.21 1.81
N VAL A 21 3.04 9.63 2.94
CA VAL A 21 2.17 8.80 3.78
C VAL A 21 1.03 9.66 4.35
N THR A 22 1.34 10.82 4.94
CA THR A 22 0.34 11.73 5.51
C THR A 22 -0.71 12.14 4.50
N LEU A 23 -0.29 12.55 3.30
CA LEU A 23 -1.22 12.95 2.24
C LEU A 23 -2.10 11.77 1.80
N MET A 24 -1.53 10.58 1.61
CA MET A 24 -2.29 9.42 1.15
C MET A 24 -3.40 9.01 2.14
N TYR A 25 -3.19 9.28 3.44
CA TYR A 25 -4.15 8.96 4.51
C TYR A 25 -4.96 10.16 5.01
N SER A 26 -4.74 11.38 4.50
CA SER A 26 -5.51 12.56 4.93
C SER A 26 -6.92 12.63 4.32
N ASP A 27 -7.12 11.99 3.18
CA ASP A 27 -8.43 11.80 2.54
C ASP A 27 -8.47 10.38 1.96
N GLU A 28 -9.46 9.59 2.39
CA GLU A 28 -9.67 8.22 1.94
C GLU A 28 -9.78 8.12 0.40
N ASN A 29 -10.29 9.17 -0.26
CA ASN A 29 -10.40 9.23 -1.71
C ASN A 29 -9.04 9.26 -2.42
N LEU A 30 -8.01 9.83 -1.80
CA LEU A 30 -6.63 9.78 -2.31
C LEU A 30 -6.11 8.34 -2.27
N SER A 31 -6.35 7.64 -1.17
CA SER A 31 -6.04 6.20 -1.05
C SER A 31 -6.78 5.37 -2.11
N TYR A 32 -8.06 5.68 -2.38
CA TYR A 32 -8.82 4.99 -3.44
C TYR A 32 -8.23 5.18 -4.83
N ILE A 33 -7.82 6.39 -5.21
CA ILE A 33 -7.14 6.61 -6.50
C ILE A 33 -5.90 5.73 -6.61
N VAL A 34 -5.03 5.74 -5.59
CA VAL A 34 -3.81 4.91 -5.59
C VAL A 34 -4.17 3.42 -5.71
N LYS A 35 -5.24 2.96 -5.03
CA LYS A 35 -5.73 1.59 -5.13
C LYS A 35 -6.28 1.24 -6.52
N PHE A 36 -7.07 2.11 -7.15
CA PHE A 36 -7.62 1.86 -8.49
C PHE A 36 -6.51 1.74 -9.55
N LEU A 37 -5.46 2.54 -9.41
CA LEU A 37 -4.29 2.52 -10.29
C LEU A 37 -3.37 1.30 -10.08
N ARG A 38 -3.66 0.42 -9.10
CA ARG A 38 -2.99 -0.90 -8.98
C ARG A 38 -3.30 -1.81 -10.15
N ALA A 39 -4.48 -1.66 -10.76
CA ALA A 39 -4.91 -2.44 -11.92
C ALA A 39 -4.30 -1.93 -13.25
N GLY A 40 -3.48 -0.89 -13.22
CA GLY A 40 -2.84 -0.30 -14.39
C GLY A 40 -3.29 1.14 -14.68
N PRO A 41 -2.86 1.70 -15.83
CA PRO A 41 -3.18 3.08 -16.21
C PRO A 41 -4.68 3.31 -16.38
N ARG A 42 -5.18 4.42 -15.82
CA ARG A 42 -6.60 4.81 -15.90
C ARG A 42 -6.77 6.22 -16.45
N THR A 43 -7.81 6.43 -17.24
CA THR A 43 -8.32 7.79 -17.53
C THR A 43 -9.22 8.28 -16.40
N ILE A 44 -9.59 9.56 -16.42
CA ILE A 44 -10.48 10.16 -15.41
C ILE A 44 -11.87 9.51 -15.42
N LYS A 45 -12.42 9.24 -16.61
CA LYS A 45 -13.72 8.56 -16.73
C LYS A 45 -13.71 7.14 -16.18
N GLU A 46 -12.57 6.46 -16.24
CA GLU A 46 -12.45 5.14 -15.64
C GLU A 46 -12.34 5.21 -14.12
N LEU A 47 -11.59 6.19 -13.60
CA LEU A 47 -11.54 6.44 -12.17
C LEU A 47 -12.93 6.83 -11.62
N GLU A 48 -13.70 7.61 -12.37
CA GLU A 48 -15.08 7.93 -12.04
C GLU A 48 -15.94 6.65 -11.93
N LYS A 49 -15.86 5.77 -12.93
CA LYS A 49 -16.54 4.47 -12.90
C LYS A 49 -16.10 3.61 -11.71
N ASP A 50 -14.82 3.61 -11.37
CA ASP A 50 -14.29 2.83 -10.25
C ASP A 50 -14.74 3.39 -8.89
N PHE A 51 -14.91 4.71 -8.75
CA PHE A 51 -15.60 5.32 -7.61
C PHE A 51 -17.08 4.92 -7.57
N THR A 52 -17.79 4.97 -8.69
CA THR A 52 -19.20 4.57 -8.76
C THR A 52 -19.41 3.12 -8.34
N LYS A 53 -18.53 2.19 -8.77
CA LYS A 53 -18.56 0.79 -8.31
C LYS A 53 -18.39 0.63 -6.81
N LYS A 54 -17.73 1.58 -6.14
CA LYS A 54 -17.60 1.67 -4.68
C LYS A 54 -18.79 2.35 -4.00
N GLY A 55 -19.82 2.75 -4.74
CA GLY A 55 -20.97 3.48 -4.19
C GLY A 55 -20.67 4.95 -3.90
N ILE A 56 -19.58 5.51 -4.44
CA ILE A 56 -19.15 6.89 -4.22
C ILE A 56 -19.27 7.65 -5.53
N THR A 57 -20.03 8.74 -5.54
CA THR A 57 -20.12 9.63 -6.71
C THR A 57 -19.07 10.72 -6.62
N LYS A 58 -18.20 10.84 -7.62
CA LYS A 58 -17.19 11.90 -7.73
C LYS A 58 -17.25 12.54 -9.11
N SER A 59 -17.22 13.86 -9.14
CA SER A 59 -17.09 14.61 -10.40
C SER A 59 -15.67 14.58 -10.94
N ASP A 60 -15.52 14.77 -12.26
CA ASP A 60 -14.22 14.93 -12.93
C ASP A 60 -13.32 15.93 -12.21
N LYS A 61 -13.86 17.10 -11.83
CA LYS A 61 -13.12 18.14 -11.10
C LYS A 61 -12.56 17.64 -9.78
N SER A 62 -13.30 16.78 -9.06
CA SER A 62 -12.84 16.20 -7.80
C SER A 62 -11.71 15.20 -8.03
N ILE A 63 -11.86 14.33 -9.03
CA ILE A 63 -10.83 13.36 -9.43
C ILE A 63 -9.56 14.08 -9.88
N TYR A 64 -9.67 15.14 -10.69
CA TYR A 64 -8.55 15.98 -11.09
C TYR A 64 -7.81 16.57 -9.89
N ARG A 65 -8.54 17.07 -8.89
CA ARG A 65 -7.95 17.59 -7.65
C ARG A 65 -7.16 16.50 -6.90
N TYR A 66 -7.73 15.31 -6.75
CA TYR A 66 -7.05 14.18 -6.11
C TYR A 66 -5.79 13.75 -6.86
N LEU A 67 -5.87 13.62 -8.19
CA LEU A 67 -4.73 13.30 -9.03
C LEU A 67 -3.65 14.39 -8.94
N LYS A 68 -4.02 15.67 -8.92
CA LYS A 68 -3.08 16.78 -8.77
C LYS A 68 -2.29 16.64 -7.47
N ASN A 69 -2.97 16.46 -6.34
CA ASN A 69 -2.32 16.30 -5.04
C ASN A 69 -1.36 15.09 -5.04
N LEU A 70 -1.77 13.95 -5.60
CA LEU A 70 -0.94 12.74 -5.67
C LEU A 70 0.24 12.89 -6.63
N ILE A 71 0.10 13.69 -7.69
CA ILE A 71 1.20 14.02 -8.62
C ILE A 71 2.22 14.91 -7.94
N GLU A 72 1.78 15.92 -7.18
CA GLU A 72 2.66 16.87 -6.49
C GLU A 72 3.61 16.16 -5.51
N VAL A 73 3.14 15.12 -4.81
CA VAL A 73 3.99 14.30 -3.92
C VAL A 73 4.64 13.10 -4.61
N GLY A 74 4.45 12.94 -5.93
CA GLY A 74 5.07 11.88 -6.73
C GLY A 74 4.58 10.46 -6.43
N LEU A 75 3.32 10.29 -6.03
CA LEU A 75 2.66 8.97 -5.90
C LEU A 75 1.95 8.53 -7.19
N VAL A 76 1.56 9.50 -8.02
CA VAL A 76 0.92 9.29 -9.32
C VAL A 76 1.64 10.11 -10.39
N ALA A 77 1.67 9.63 -11.63
CA ALA A 77 2.19 10.36 -12.78
C ALA A 77 1.17 10.37 -13.92
N LYS A 78 1.27 11.39 -14.79
CA LYS A 78 0.63 11.37 -16.11
C LYS A 78 1.45 10.41 -16.99
N ALA A 79 0.84 9.32 -17.39
CA ALA A 79 1.52 8.20 -18.03
C ALA A 79 1.52 8.28 -19.56
N GLY A 80 0.77 9.21 -20.15
CA GLY A 80 0.64 9.37 -21.59
C GLY A 80 -0.82 9.56 -22.01
N LYS A 81 -1.22 8.97 -23.13
CA LYS A 81 -2.56 9.14 -23.72
C LYS A 81 -3.20 7.80 -24.09
N ARG A 82 -4.50 7.68 -23.85
CA ARG A 82 -5.36 6.65 -24.44
C ARG A 82 -6.08 7.25 -25.64
N ILE A 83 -5.91 6.62 -26.80
CA ILE A 83 -6.57 7.01 -28.05
C ILE A 83 -7.73 6.05 -28.26
N THR A 84 -8.94 6.59 -28.38
CA THR A 84 -10.17 5.84 -28.65
C THR A 84 -10.74 6.30 -29.98
N SER A 85 -11.00 5.37 -30.88
CA SER A 85 -11.77 5.67 -32.09
C SER A 85 -13.26 5.58 -31.77
N LYS A 86 -13.94 6.71 -31.89
CA LYS A 86 -15.38 6.76 -32.11
C LYS A 86 -15.56 6.73 -33.63
N GLY A 87 -16.58 6.05 -34.14
CA GLY A 87 -16.71 5.77 -35.59
C GLY A 87 -16.58 7.01 -36.49
N ALA A 88 -16.46 6.79 -37.80
CA ALA A 88 -16.27 7.82 -38.83
C ALA A 88 -15.00 8.69 -38.65
N GLY A 89 -13.88 8.08 -38.23
CA GLY A 89 -12.56 8.74 -38.21
C GLY A 89 -12.31 9.68 -37.03
N GLU A 90 -13.24 9.79 -36.08
CA GLU A 90 -13.05 10.63 -34.89
C GLU A 90 -12.16 9.92 -33.85
N LEU A 91 -11.03 10.55 -33.54
CA LEU A 91 -10.12 10.12 -32.48
C LEU A 91 -10.32 10.97 -31.23
N GLN A 92 -10.64 10.32 -30.12
CA GLN A 92 -10.64 10.93 -28.80
C GLN A 92 -9.37 10.53 -28.05
N SER A 93 -8.61 11.53 -27.61
CA SER A 93 -7.39 11.35 -26.81
C SER A 93 -7.65 11.76 -25.36
N GLU A 94 -7.40 10.85 -24.43
CA GLU A 94 -7.58 11.07 -22.99
C GLU A 94 -6.25 10.87 -22.25
N THR A 95 -5.96 11.68 -21.24
CA THR A 95 -4.78 11.46 -20.39
C THR A 95 -4.98 10.21 -19.54
N ILE A 96 -3.98 9.33 -19.53
CA ILE A 96 -3.90 8.22 -18.59
C ILE A 96 -2.97 8.56 -17.44
N TYR A 97 -3.32 8.08 -16.26
CA TYR A 97 -2.59 8.26 -15.02
C TYR A 97 -2.14 6.89 -14.51
N ILE A 98 -0.98 6.83 -13.87
CA ILE A 98 -0.40 5.59 -13.32
C ILE A 98 0.23 5.88 -11.96
N ARG A 99 0.36 4.86 -11.09
CA ARG A 99 1.22 4.95 -9.91
C ARG A 99 2.68 5.10 -10.34
N THR A 100 3.45 5.87 -9.59
CA THR A 100 4.89 6.04 -9.87
C THR A 100 5.71 4.78 -9.59
N ALA A 101 5.26 3.93 -8.66
CA ALA A 101 5.84 2.61 -8.41
C ALA A 101 4.80 1.50 -8.29
N LYS A 102 5.21 0.25 -8.56
CA LYS A 102 4.39 -0.94 -8.28
C LYS A 102 4.24 -1.13 -6.79
N ILE A 103 5.33 -1.11 -6.03
CA ILE A 103 5.36 -1.28 -4.58
C ILE A 103 5.64 0.05 -3.89
N PHE A 104 4.81 0.38 -2.91
CA PHE A 104 5.07 1.50 -2.00
C PHE A 104 5.37 0.93 -0.61
N LEU A 105 6.63 1.06 -0.17
CA LEU A 105 7.03 0.68 1.17
C LEU A 105 6.82 1.87 2.10
N THR A 106 6.03 1.70 3.16
CA THR A 106 5.79 2.76 4.15
C THR A 106 6.60 2.46 5.40
N ALA A 107 7.07 3.49 6.09
CA ALA A 107 7.86 3.35 7.31
C ALA A 107 7.01 3.33 8.60
N ASN A 108 5.68 3.29 8.50
CA ASN A 108 4.86 3.50 9.69
C ASN A 108 3.48 2.83 9.61
N LEU A 109 3.28 1.76 10.39
CA LEU A 109 1.99 1.09 10.51
C LEU A 109 0.97 1.89 11.31
N LYS A 110 1.41 2.78 12.22
CA LYS A 110 0.49 3.56 13.07
C LYS A 110 -0.55 4.35 12.27
N LYS A 111 -0.21 4.81 11.05
CA LYS A 111 -1.17 5.50 10.17
C LYS A 111 -2.17 4.56 9.48
N LYS A 112 -1.85 3.27 9.34
CA LYS A 112 -2.79 2.24 8.82
C LYS A 112 -3.85 1.87 9.85
N LEU A 113 -3.50 1.93 11.15
CA LEU A 113 -4.41 1.70 12.27
C LEU A 113 -5.10 2.99 12.76
N GLY A 114 -4.51 4.17 12.54
CA GLY A 114 -5.05 5.46 13.00
C GLY A 114 -6.38 5.89 12.35
N SER A 115 -6.90 5.14 11.37
CA SER A 115 -8.26 5.29 10.85
C SER A 115 -9.29 4.44 11.58
N LEU A 116 -8.87 3.58 12.51
CA LEU A 116 -9.76 2.81 13.39
C LEU A 116 -10.07 3.64 14.63
N GLU A 117 -11.29 3.54 15.13
CA GLU A 117 -11.62 4.14 16.41
C GLU A 117 -10.78 3.48 17.52
N GLU A 118 -10.44 4.23 18.57
CA GLU A 118 -9.60 3.75 19.69
C GLU A 118 -10.13 2.43 20.29
N LYS A 119 -11.47 2.27 20.29
CA LYS A 119 -12.16 1.04 20.71
C LYS A 119 -11.84 -0.18 19.84
N ASP A 120 -11.68 0.00 18.52
CA ASP A 120 -11.45 -1.08 17.56
C ASP A 120 -9.99 -1.55 17.65
N VAL A 121 -9.07 -0.62 17.92
CA VAL A 121 -7.66 -0.91 18.19
C VAL A 121 -7.52 -1.71 19.49
N GLY A 122 -8.25 -1.33 20.54
CA GLY A 122 -8.31 -2.09 21.79
C GLY A 122 -8.80 -3.52 21.59
N LEU A 123 -9.95 -3.68 20.91
CA LEU A 123 -10.53 -5.00 20.62
C LEU A 123 -9.57 -5.89 19.81
N PHE A 124 -8.85 -5.32 18.85
CA PHE A 124 -7.86 -6.03 18.05
C PHE A 124 -6.71 -6.56 18.91
N HIS A 125 -6.14 -5.73 19.79
CA HIS A 125 -5.07 -6.14 20.70
C HIS A 125 -5.55 -7.21 21.71
N ASP A 126 -6.75 -7.04 22.28
CA ASP A 126 -7.37 -8.01 23.18
C ASP A 126 -7.59 -9.38 22.51
N THR A 127 -7.98 -9.35 21.23
CA THR A 127 -8.19 -10.57 20.44
C THR A 127 -6.86 -11.30 20.20
N ILE A 128 -5.82 -10.58 19.79
CA ILE A 128 -4.48 -11.17 19.60
C ILE A 128 -3.99 -11.80 20.92
N TYR A 129 -4.12 -11.07 22.03
CA TYR A 129 -3.75 -11.58 23.33
C TYR A 129 -4.51 -12.87 23.66
N SER A 130 -5.84 -12.85 23.52
CA SER A 130 -6.69 -14.01 23.84
C SER A 130 -6.32 -15.25 23.02
N LEU A 131 -5.98 -15.08 21.74
CA LEU A 131 -5.57 -16.17 20.85
C LEU A 131 -4.19 -16.74 21.21
N LEU A 132 -3.29 -15.91 21.74
CA LEU A 132 -1.92 -16.32 22.06
C LEU A 132 -1.70 -16.66 23.54
N ALA A 133 -2.64 -16.33 24.43
CA ALA A 133 -2.50 -16.51 25.87
C ALA A 133 -2.16 -17.96 26.27
N GLY A 134 -2.68 -18.96 25.55
CA GLY A 134 -2.37 -20.38 25.78
C GLY A 134 -0.98 -20.83 25.30
N LYS A 135 -0.23 -19.97 24.61
CA LYS A 135 1.12 -20.24 24.12
C LYS A 135 2.21 -19.61 24.98
N PHE A 136 1.86 -18.66 25.84
CA PHE A 136 2.83 -17.99 26.72
C PHE A 136 2.73 -18.57 28.14
N LYS A 137 3.89 -18.97 28.68
CA LYS A 137 4.00 -19.62 30.00
C LYS A 137 3.65 -18.69 31.15
N ASP A 138 3.87 -17.38 30.98
CA ASP A 138 3.59 -16.36 31.97
C ASP A 138 2.74 -15.23 31.36
N LYS A 139 1.76 -14.77 32.13
CA LYS A 139 0.68 -13.87 31.70
C LYS A 139 1.26 -12.59 31.11
N ILE A 140 1.18 -12.42 29.80
CA ILE A 140 1.38 -11.11 29.19
C ILE A 140 0.38 -10.15 29.84
N LYS A 141 0.86 -9.05 30.43
CA LYS A 141 -0.03 -7.99 30.90
C LYS A 141 -0.72 -7.38 29.67
N ALA A 142 -2.02 -7.63 29.54
CA ALA A 142 -2.86 -7.45 28.35
C ALA A 142 -2.99 -6.03 27.78
N ASP A 143 -2.26 -5.04 28.27
CA ASP A 143 -2.46 -3.63 27.90
C ASP A 143 -1.28 -3.12 27.04
N LYS A 144 -0.16 -2.70 27.66
CA LYS A 144 0.90 -1.96 26.94
C LYS A 144 1.99 -2.81 26.32
N GLY A 145 2.21 -4.02 26.83
CA GLY A 145 3.30 -4.90 26.37
C GLY A 145 3.04 -5.44 24.97
N VAL A 146 1.80 -5.88 24.70
CA VAL A 146 1.39 -6.45 23.40
C VAL A 146 1.42 -5.40 22.30
N GLU A 147 0.85 -4.22 22.54
CA GLU A 147 0.89 -3.14 21.55
C GLU A 147 2.34 -2.73 21.22
N LYS A 148 3.19 -2.58 22.24
CA LYS A 148 4.60 -2.24 22.06
C LYS A 148 5.32 -3.34 21.26
N LEU A 149 5.09 -4.60 21.59
CA LEU A 149 5.65 -5.75 20.89
C LEU A 149 5.23 -5.77 19.41
N ILE A 150 3.92 -5.69 19.13
CA ILE A 150 3.38 -5.70 17.75
C ILE A 150 4.00 -4.56 16.94
N ASN A 151 4.00 -3.34 17.50
CA ASN A 151 4.60 -2.19 16.82
C ASN A 151 6.10 -2.37 16.59
N THR A 152 6.82 -2.98 17.54
CA THR A 152 8.27 -3.25 17.42
C THR A 152 8.54 -4.28 16.33
N LEU A 153 7.87 -5.44 16.37
CA LEU A 153 8.03 -6.50 15.38
C LEU A 153 7.66 -6.01 13.99
N GLU A 154 6.57 -5.26 13.86
CA GLU A 154 6.15 -4.72 12.57
C GLU A 154 7.15 -3.69 12.03
N THR A 155 7.70 -2.82 12.89
CA THR A 155 8.74 -1.86 12.47
C THR A 155 9.98 -2.59 11.97
N LYS A 156 10.47 -3.58 12.73
CA LYS A 156 11.58 -4.45 12.33
C LYS A 156 11.29 -5.17 11.00
N LYS A 157 10.08 -5.72 10.86
CA LYS A 157 9.62 -6.40 9.63
C LYS A 157 9.68 -5.45 8.44
N GLN A 158 9.17 -4.22 8.58
CA GLN A 158 9.19 -3.23 7.51
C GLN A 158 10.59 -2.82 7.10
N ASP A 159 11.50 -2.66 8.05
CA ASP A 159 12.89 -2.28 7.76
C ASP A 159 13.63 -3.41 7.03
N LEU A 160 13.44 -4.67 7.46
CA LEU A 160 13.96 -5.84 6.74
C LEU A 160 13.38 -5.94 5.34
N VAL A 161 12.08 -5.70 5.15
CA VAL A 161 11.47 -5.68 3.82
C VAL A 161 12.11 -4.60 2.94
N LYS A 162 12.33 -3.39 3.45
CA LYS A 162 13.01 -2.31 2.70
C LYS A 162 14.42 -2.72 2.30
N GLU A 163 15.17 -3.34 3.21
CA GLU A 163 16.53 -3.83 2.94
C GLU A 163 16.54 -4.91 1.85
N ILE A 164 15.64 -5.89 1.93
CA ILE A 164 15.51 -6.97 0.95
C ILE A 164 15.19 -6.41 -0.43
N PHE A 165 14.20 -5.51 -0.54
CA PHE A 165 13.88 -4.89 -1.82
C PHE A 165 14.94 -3.92 -2.31
N GLY A 166 15.70 -3.28 -1.41
CA GLY A 166 16.80 -2.38 -1.74
C GLY A 166 18.06 -3.10 -2.23
N SER A 167 18.23 -4.37 -1.85
CA SER A 167 19.35 -5.24 -2.26
C SER A 167 18.97 -6.25 -3.35
N ALA A 168 17.69 -6.31 -3.75
CA ALA A 168 17.21 -7.22 -4.77
C ALA A 168 17.86 -6.95 -6.15
N ASN A 169 18.31 -8.01 -6.79
CA ASN A 169 18.89 -7.94 -8.13
C ASN A 169 17.82 -7.70 -9.22
N GLU A 170 18.26 -7.33 -10.43
CA GLU A 170 17.37 -7.03 -11.55
C GLU A 170 16.43 -8.19 -11.91
N GLU A 171 16.92 -9.43 -11.86
CA GLU A 171 16.13 -10.63 -12.15
C GLU A 171 14.96 -10.79 -11.17
N SER A 172 15.21 -10.62 -9.88
CA SER A 172 14.16 -10.69 -8.84
C SER A 172 13.14 -9.58 -9.03
N MET A 173 13.62 -8.38 -9.35
CA MET A 173 12.77 -7.22 -9.60
C MET A 173 11.91 -7.42 -10.85
N GLU A 174 12.44 -8.01 -11.92
CA GLU A 174 11.67 -8.36 -13.11
C GLU A 174 10.56 -9.37 -12.78
N LYS A 175 10.86 -10.43 -12.01
CA LYS A 175 9.86 -11.40 -11.54
C LYS A 175 8.75 -10.73 -10.74
N ILE A 176 9.10 -9.86 -9.79
CA ILE A 176 8.14 -9.08 -9.00
C ILE A 176 7.28 -8.21 -9.92
N SER A 177 7.87 -7.61 -10.95
CA SER A 177 7.13 -6.78 -11.89
C SER A 177 6.06 -7.57 -12.66
N ASN A 178 6.22 -8.87 -12.85
CA ASN A 178 5.23 -9.70 -13.56
C ASN A 178 4.10 -10.21 -12.65
N LEU A 179 4.20 -10.02 -11.33
CA LEU A 179 3.15 -10.40 -10.39
C LEU A 179 1.98 -9.40 -10.42
N ASP A 180 0.77 -9.92 -10.22
CA ASP A 180 -0.36 -9.06 -9.90
C ASP A 180 -0.23 -8.51 -8.47
N TRP A 181 -0.99 -7.44 -8.21
CA TRP A 181 -0.88 -6.73 -6.96
C TRP A 181 -1.26 -7.55 -5.71
N GLY A 182 -2.22 -8.48 -5.83
CA GLY A 182 -2.61 -9.33 -4.70
C GLY A 182 -1.48 -10.28 -4.31
N LEU A 183 -0.80 -10.86 -5.30
CA LEU A 183 0.39 -11.67 -5.07
C LEU A 183 1.56 -10.86 -4.51
N ILE A 184 1.72 -9.60 -4.93
CA ILE A 184 2.74 -8.70 -4.39
C ILE A 184 2.49 -8.41 -2.90
N GLU A 185 1.26 -8.09 -2.50
CA GLU A 185 0.93 -7.87 -1.07
C GLU A 185 1.20 -9.13 -0.25
N TYR A 186 0.82 -10.31 -0.77
CA TYR A 186 1.09 -11.58 -0.11
C TYR A 186 2.60 -11.86 0.02
N LEU A 187 3.36 -11.60 -1.05
CA LEU A 187 4.81 -11.76 -1.06
C LEU A 187 5.46 -10.87 -0.01
N ILE A 188 5.11 -9.58 0.06
CA ILE A 188 5.67 -8.62 1.02
C ILE A 188 5.44 -9.09 2.47
N GLU A 189 4.23 -9.55 2.79
CA GLU A 189 3.93 -10.06 4.12
C GLU A 189 4.74 -11.33 4.43
N TYR A 190 4.79 -12.28 3.48
CA TYR A 190 5.47 -13.55 3.69
C TYR A 190 6.98 -13.39 3.86
N ILE A 191 7.64 -12.62 2.99
CA ILE A 191 9.07 -12.36 3.11
C ILE A 191 9.38 -11.57 4.38
N GLY A 192 8.50 -10.66 4.80
CA GLY A 192 8.69 -9.88 6.00
C GLY A 192 8.75 -10.78 7.24
N TRP A 193 7.77 -11.67 7.41
CA TRP A 193 7.76 -12.59 8.55
C TRP A 193 8.90 -13.60 8.51
N LEU A 194 9.26 -14.11 7.32
CA LEU A 194 10.42 -14.99 7.16
C LEU A 194 11.71 -14.28 7.56
N ALA A 195 11.96 -13.08 7.04
CA ALA A 195 13.15 -12.30 7.36
C ALA A 195 13.22 -12.01 8.86
N LEU A 196 12.09 -11.61 9.46
CA LEU A 196 12.02 -11.36 10.89
C LEU A 196 12.39 -12.61 11.70
N SER A 197 11.92 -13.80 11.30
CA SER A 197 12.23 -15.07 11.97
C SER A 197 13.67 -15.56 11.78
N LEU A 198 14.36 -15.10 10.72
CA LEU A 198 15.76 -15.42 10.47
C LEU A 198 16.69 -14.52 11.29
N GLU A 199 16.32 -13.25 11.46
CA GLU A 199 17.16 -12.24 12.12
C GLU A 199 16.92 -12.13 13.63
N TYR A 200 15.74 -12.49 14.11
CA TYR A 200 15.35 -12.30 15.50
C TYR A 200 14.79 -13.58 16.14
N ASP A 201 15.15 -13.80 17.40
CA ASP A 201 14.45 -14.76 18.26
C ASP A 201 13.12 -14.16 18.71
N ILE A 202 12.08 -14.40 17.91
CA ILE A 202 10.74 -13.88 18.15
C ILE A 202 10.19 -14.33 19.50
N VAL A 203 10.50 -15.56 19.93
CA VAL A 203 10.03 -16.08 21.21
C VAL A 203 10.61 -15.24 22.33
N LYS A 204 11.92 -15.00 22.29
CA LYS A 204 12.59 -14.15 23.28
C LYS A 204 12.08 -12.71 23.27
N GLU A 205 11.90 -12.11 22.09
CA GLU A 205 11.34 -10.74 21.97
C GLU A 205 9.94 -10.63 22.60
N ILE A 206 9.15 -11.69 22.51
CA ILE A 206 7.86 -11.76 23.18
C ILE A 206 8.03 -11.87 24.69
N GLU A 207 8.87 -12.78 25.18
CA GLU A 207 9.14 -12.95 26.62
C GLU A 207 9.66 -11.65 27.25
N ASP A 208 10.63 -10.98 26.62
CA ASP A 208 11.22 -9.72 27.08
C ASP A 208 10.20 -8.55 27.13
N CYS A 209 9.15 -8.58 26.32
CA CYS A 209 8.08 -7.57 26.36
C CYS A 209 7.01 -7.86 27.42
N CYS A 210 6.98 -9.07 27.98
CA CYS A 210 5.89 -9.58 28.81
C CYS A 210 6.27 -9.77 30.29
N CYS A 211 7.56 -9.65 30.62
CA CYS A 211 8.10 -9.57 31.99
C CYS A 211 8.24 -8.11 32.46
#